data_AF-A0A936WTR7-F1
#
_entry.id   AF-A0A936WTR7-F1
#
_cell.length_a   1.000
_cell.length_b   1.000
_cell.length_c   1.000
_cell.angle_alpha   90.00
_cell.angle_beta   90.00
_cell.angle_gamma   90.00
#
_symmetry.space_group_name_H-M   'P 1'
#
loop_
_entity.id
_entity.type
_entity.pdbx_description
1 polymer ?
#
loop_
_entity_poly.entity_id
_entity_poly.type
_entity_poly.pdbx_seq_one_letter_code
_entity_poly.pdbx_strand_id
1 'polypeptide(L)'
;MKLLLGLILALTVANTGFAQDKKTSKEKAALQKMYTDFLAEEGYKPEIDSDGDVQFKSEGKTYFINVVEDDPTYFRVVLANIWPIESEEERAQCLVAVDYSNAKAKVTKSYLVKDNIWVGIELFLPKAEDFDDVFRRSMSALSNGVTHFVTKMRELQGKD
;
A
#
# COMPACT_ATOMS: atom_id res chain seq x y z
N MET A 1 -54.98 20.85 5.03
CA MET A 1 -53.93 20.67 4.00
C MET A 1 -52.60 20.36 4.68
N LYS A 2 -52.47 19.14 5.23
CA LYS A 2 -51.28 18.64 5.93
C LYS A 2 -51.18 17.15 5.62
N LEU A 3 -50.83 16.79 4.38
CA LEU A 3 -50.69 15.38 3.95
C LEU A 3 -49.95 15.26 2.60
N LEU A 4 -48.98 16.14 2.32
CA LEU A 4 -48.24 16.08 1.05
C LEU A 4 -46.75 16.49 1.17
N LEU A 5 -46.10 16.23 2.30
CA LEU A 5 -44.64 16.41 2.45
C LEU A 5 -43.87 15.13 2.84
N GLY A 6 -44.56 14.01 3.06
CA GLY A 6 -43.92 12.75 3.51
C GLY A 6 -43.34 11.85 2.42
N LEU A 7 -43.61 12.12 1.13
CA LEU A 7 -43.25 11.19 0.04
C LEU A 7 -42.02 11.60 -0.78
N ILE A 8 -41.50 12.82 -0.59
CA ILE A 8 -40.32 13.31 -1.34
C ILE A 8 -39.00 12.90 -0.65
N LEU A 9 -39.02 12.54 0.64
CA LEU A 9 -37.80 12.21 1.39
C LEU A 9 -37.33 10.76 1.21
N ALA A 10 -38.17 9.86 0.68
CA ALA A 10 -37.82 8.44 0.49
C ALA A 10 -37.21 8.14 -0.88
N LEU A 11 -37.41 8.99 -1.90
CA LEU A 11 -36.83 8.80 -3.24
C LEU A 11 -35.41 9.36 -3.39
N THR A 12 -34.96 10.24 -2.49
CA THR A 12 -33.59 10.79 -2.56
C THR A 12 -32.53 9.84 -2.01
N VAL A 13 -32.88 8.92 -1.11
CA VAL A 13 -31.92 8.01 -0.44
C VAL A 13 -31.44 6.88 -1.37
N ALA A 14 -32.29 6.44 -2.31
CA ALA A 14 -31.90 5.40 -3.27
C ALA A 14 -30.93 5.93 -4.35
N ASN A 15 -31.08 7.19 -4.76
CA ASN A 15 -30.22 7.80 -5.80
C ASN A 15 -28.82 8.16 -5.29
N THR A 16 -28.64 8.40 -3.99
CA THR A 16 -27.33 8.71 -3.42
C THR A 16 -26.39 7.49 -3.42
N GLY A 17 -26.91 6.29 -3.16
CA GLY A 17 -26.10 5.06 -3.19
C GLY A 17 -25.51 4.75 -4.56
N PHE A 18 -26.34 4.72 -5.61
CA PHE A 18 -25.87 4.46 -6.98
C PHE A 18 -24.91 5.54 -7.53
N ALA A 19 -25.10 6.80 -7.13
CA ALA A 19 -24.20 7.88 -7.54
C ALA A 19 -22.84 7.82 -6.83
N GLN A 20 -22.84 7.44 -5.55
CA GLN A 20 -21.63 7.26 -4.74
C GLN A 20 -20.80 6.09 -5.27
N ASP A 21 -21.41 4.92 -5.48
CA ASP A 21 -20.72 3.73 -6.01
C ASP A 21 -20.08 3.98 -7.38
N LYS A 22 -20.78 4.69 -8.26
CA LYS A 22 -20.28 5.05 -9.60
C LYS A 22 -19.13 6.06 -9.54
N LYS A 23 -19.15 6.99 -8.57
CA LYS A 23 -18.08 7.97 -8.37
C LYS A 23 -16.82 7.28 -7.84
N THR A 24 -16.94 6.48 -6.79
CA THR A 24 -15.86 5.69 -6.18
C THR A 24 -15.19 4.79 -7.21
N SER A 25 -15.98 4.07 -8.03
CA SER A 25 -15.45 3.23 -9.12
C SER A 25 -14.65 4.03 -10.16
N LYS A 26 -15.08 5.26 -10.48
CA LYS A 26 -14.37 6.13 -11.42
C LYS A 26 -13.06 6.67 -10.83
N GLU A 27 -13.06 7.05 -9.56
CA GLU A 27 -11.87 7.53 -8.84
C GLU A 27 -10.82 6.41 -8.72
N LYS A 28 -11.25 5.20 -8.35
CA LYS A 28 -10.39 4.00 -8.34
C LYS A 28 -9.75 3.74 -9.71
N ALA A 29 -10.55 3.73 -10.78
CA ALA A 29 -10.04 3.52 -12.13
C ALA A 29 -9.06 4.62 -12.59
N ALA A 30 -9.24 5.87 -12.15
CA ALA A 30 -8.34 6.96 -12.45
C ALA A 30 -6.97 6.80 -11.75
N LEU A 31 -6.96 6.41 -10.47
CA LEU A 31 -5.74 6.12 -9.72
C LEU A 31 -5.00 4.91 -10.29
N GLN A 32 -5.73 3.82 -10.57
CA GLN A 32 -5.17 2.63 -11.23
C GLN A 32 -4.45 3.01 -12.52
N LYS A 33 -5.12 3.77 -13.40
CA LYS A 33 -4.54 4.22 -14.66
C LYS A 33 -3.30 5.08 -14.45
N MET A 34 -3.35 6.04 -13.53
CA MET A 34 -2.22 6.93 -13.20
C MET A 34 -0.97 6.12 -12.80
N TYR A 35 -1.13 5.19 -11.86
CA TYR A 35 -0.02 4.35 -11.40
C TYR A 35 0.46 3.38 -12.47
N THR A 36 -0.43 2.76 -13.25
CA THR A 36 -0.03 1.84 -14.33
C THR A 36 0.71 2.55 -15.46
N ASP A 37 0.27 3.75 -15.85
CA ASP A 37 0.92 4.52 -16.90
C ASP A 37 2.34 4.91 -16.48
N PHE A 38 2.49 5.49 -15.28
CA PHE A 38 3.79 5.86 -14.72
C PHE A 38 4.73 4.65 -14.61
N LEU A 39 4.26 3.52 -14.06
CA LEU A 39 5.09 2.32 -13.93
C LEU A 39 5.51 1.76 -15.30
N ALA A 40 4.64 1.83 -16.31
CA ALA A 40 4.99 1.42 -17.67
C ALA A 40 6.02 2.34 -18.31
N GLU A 41 5.93 3.66 -18.08
CA GLU A 41 6.92 4.65 -18.51
C GLU A 41 8.29 4.43 -17.85
N GLU A 42 8.31 4.04 -16.58
CA GLU A 42 9.52 3.64 -15.84
C GLU A 42 10.07 2.26 -16.26
N GLY A 43 9.39 1.56 -17.17
CA GLY A 43 9.83 0.28 -17.74
C GLY A 43 9.40 -0.97 -16.95
N TYR A 44 8.51 -0.82 -15.96
CA TYR A 44 7.88 -1.94 -15.29
C TYR A 44 6.75 -2.55 -16.12
N LYS A 45 6.23 -3.69 -15.67
CA LYS A 45 5.05 -4.36 -16.23
C LYS A 45 3.96 -4.41 -15.17
N PRO A 46 3.19 -3.32 -14.99
CA PRO A 46 2.16 -3.27 -13.97
C PRO A 46 0.90 -4.02 -14.40
N GLU A 47 0.21 -4.60 -13.43
CA GLU A 47 -1.08 -5.27 -13.59
C GLU A 47 -1.99 -4.86 -12.43
N ILE A 48 -3.32 -4.86 -12.65
CA ILE A 48 -4.28 -4.73 -11.56
C ILE A 48 -4.56 -6.10 -10.99
N ASP A 49 -4.41 -6.28 -9.68
CA ASP A 49 -4.68 -7.56 -9.03
C ASP A 49 -6.17 -7.75 -8.68
N SER A 50 -6.47 -8.78 -7.88
CA SER A 50 -7.85 -9.13 -7.54
C SER A 50 -8.54 -8.17 -6.56
N ASP A 51 -7.80 -7.43 -5.73
CA ASP A 51 -8.38 -6.44 -4.81
C ASP A 51 -8.35 -5.01 -5.39
N GLY A 52 -7.67 -4.86 -6.53
CA GLY A 52 -7.66 -3.66 -7.34
C GLY A 52 -6.43 -2.79 -7.09
N ASP A 53 -5.42 -3.31 -6.41
CA ASP A 53 -4.12 -2.70 -6.28
C ASP A 53 -3.30 -2.89 -7.55
N VAL A 54 -2.29 -2.03 -7.72
CA VAL A 54 -1.39 -2.07 -8.87
C VAL A 54 -0.16 -2.90 -8.50
N GLN A 55 -0.10 -4.14 -8.98
CA GLN A 55 1.04 -5.01 -8.79
C GLN A 55 2.11 -4.79 -9.86
N PHE A 56 3.39 -4.86 -9.49
CA PHE A 56 4.50 -4.85 -10.44
C PHE A 56 5.71 -5.61 -9.91
N LYS A 57 6.64 -5.97 -10.79
CA LYS A 57 7.86 -6.70 -10.42
C LYS A 57 9.11 -5.87 -10.65
N SER A 58 10.05 -5.98 -9.72
CA SER A 58 11.39 -5.41 -9.84
C SER A 58 12.40 -6.32 -9.14
N GLU A 59 13.50 -6.65 -9.81
CA GLU A 59 14.58 -7.50 -9.26
C GLU A 59 14.09 -8.85 -8.68
N GLY A 60 13.11 -9.48 -9.34
CA GLY A 60 12.52 -10.74 -8.87
C GLY A 60 11.59 -10.62 -7.66
N LYS A 61 11.32 -9.41 -7.17
CA LYS A 61 10.42 -9.11 -6.08
C LYS A 61 9.09 -8.56 -6.59
N THR A 62 8.00 -8.83 -5.87
CA THR A 62 6.64 -8.34 -6.19
C THR A 62 6.27 -7.18 -5.28
N TYR A 63 5.89 -6.06 -5.89
CA TYR A 63 5.46 -4.85 -5.24
C TYR A 63 4.00 -4.55 -5.56
N PHE A 64 3.35 -3.80 -4.68
CA PHE A 64 1.98 -3.34 -4.82
C PHE A 64 1.92 -1.84 -4.52
N ILE A 65 1.27 -1.06 -5.37
CA ILE A 65 0.79 0.28 -5.01
C ILE A 65 -0.68 0.12 -4.62
N ASN A 66 -1.01 0.47 -3.37
CA ASN A 66 -2.40 0.40 -2.93
C ASN A 66 -3.24 1.47 -3.60
N VAL A 67 -4.42 1.10 -4.06
CA VAL A 67 -5.39 2.06 -4.60
C VAL A 67 -6.43 2.34 -3.53
N VAL A 68 -6.32 3.52 -2.92
CA VAL A 68 -7.17 3.98 -1.82
C VAL A 68 -8.01 5.14 -2.32
N GLU A 69 -9.13 4.83 -3.00
CA GLU A 69 -9.93 5.86 -3.67
C GLU A 69 -10.65 6.83 -2.72
N ASP A 70 -10.84 6.47 -1.45
CA ASP A 70 -11.38 7.34 -0.41
C ASP A 70 -10.34 8.27 0.24
N ASP A 71 -9.04 8.01 0.02
CA ASP A 71 -7.92 8.89 0.39
C ASP A 71 -6.85 8.89 -0.72
N PRO A 72 -7.11 9.56 -1.86
CA PRO A 72 -6.19 9.56 -3.00
C PRO A 72 -4.85 10.26 -2.71
N THR A 73 -4.75 11.01 -1.62
CA THR A 73 -3.51 11.67 -1.17
C THR A 73 -2.64 10.77 -0.29
N TYR A 74 -3.15 9.62 0.14
CA TYR A 74 -2.38 8.61 0.83
C TYR A 74 -1.69 7.69 -0.18
N PHE A 75 -0.38 7.87 -0.34
CA PHE A 75 0.44 7.04 -1.21
C PHE A 75 1.08 5.90 -0.43
N ARG A 76 0.87 4.68 -0.91
CA ARG A 76 1.42 3.48 -0.30
C ARG A 76 1.96 2.50 -1.33
N VAL A 77 3.25 2.19 -1.23
CA VAL A 77 3.91 1.12 -1.99
C VAL A 77 4.48 0.09 -1.04
N VAL A 78 4.21 -1.18 -1.31
CA VAL A 78 4.55 -2.29 -0.42
C VAL A 78 5.33 -3.36 -1.17
N LEU A 79 6.36 -3.87 -0.53
CA LEU A 79 7.03 -5.12 -0.88
C LEU A 79 6.50 -6.23 0.02
N ALA A 80 5.88 -7.22 -0.60
CA ALA A 80 5.32 -8.36 0.10
C ALA A 80 6.35 -9.47 0.33
N ASN A 81 6.07 -10.28 1.35
CA ASN A 81 6.68 -11.57 1.61
C ASN A 81 8.22 -11.57 1.70
N ILE A 82 8.80 -10.62 2.43
CA ILE A 82 10.26 -10.47 2.52
C ILE A 82 10.92 -11.50 3.45
N TRP A 83 10.17 -12.10 4.37
CA TRP A 83 10.70 -13.04 5.35
C TRP A 83 9.59 -13.95 5.91
N PRO A 84 9.56 -15.25 5.55
CA PRO A 84 8.62 -16.20 6.13
C PRO A 84 8.96 -16.44 7.61
N ILE A 85 7.92 -16.65 8.42
CA ILE A 85 8.06 -16.93 9.85
C ILE A 85 7.73 -18.41 10.06
N GLU A 86 8.70 -19.19 10.51
CA GLU A 86 8.59 -20.65 10.61
C GLU A 86 8.33 -21.15 12.04
N SER A 87 8.42 -20.27 13.03
CA SER A 87 8.17 -20.61 14.44
C SER A 87 7.76 -19.40 15.29
N GLU A 88 7.22 -19.66 16.48
CA GLU A 88 6.91 -18.61 17.45
C GLU A 88 8.17 -17.91 18.01
N GLU A 89 9.30 -18.62 18.08
CA GLU A 89 10.58 -18.01 18.43
C GLU A 89 11.02 -17.02 17.35
N GLU A 90 10.95 -17.42 16.08
CA GLU A 90 11.26 -16.53 14.95
C GLU A 90 10.27 -15.37 14.86
N ARG A 91 8.99 -15.59 15.21
CA ARG A 91 8.00 -14.51 15.30
C ARG A 91 8.44 -13.43 16.29
N ALA A 92 8.93 -13.83 17.47
CA ALA A 92 9.43 -12.90 18.47
C ALA A 92 10.66 -12.12 17.97
N GLN A 93 11.59 -12.79 17.28
CA GLN A 93 12.75 -12.14 16.65
C GLN A 93 12.33 -11.15 15.56
N CYS A 94 11.36 -11.53 14.73
CA CYS A 94 10.80 -10.68 13.69
C CYS A 94 10.20 -9.39 14.26
N LEU A 95 9.50 -9.45 15.39
CA LEU A 95 8.96 -8.25 16.05
C LEU A 95 10.08 -7.29 16.49
N VAL A 96 11.18 -7.80 17.03
CA VAL A 96 12.36 -7.00 17.40
C VAL A 96 13.02 -6.39 16.15
N ALA A 97 13.16 -7.17 15.08
CA ALA A 97 13.74 -6.69 13.83
C ALA A 97 12.85 -5.66 13.11
N VAL A 98 11.53 -5.80 13.19
CA VAL A 98 10.55 -4.83 12.68
C VAL A 98 10.70 -3.50 13.41
N ASP A 99 10.72 -3.51 14.75
CA ASP A 99 10.88 -2.28 15.54
C ASP A 99 12.21 -1.58 15.20
N TYR A 100 13.29 -2.35 15.14
CA TYR A 100 14.61 -1.83 14.74
C TYR A 100 14.60 -1.21 13.34
N SER A 101 14.03 -1.91 12.35
CA SER A 101 13.90 -1.41 10.97
C SER A 101 13.16 -0.08 10.93
N ASN A 102 12.00 -0.01 11.58
CA ASN A 102 11.15 1.18 11.62
C ASN A 102 11.84 2.36 12.31
N ALA A 103 12.67 2.10 13.31
CA ALA A 103 13.44 3.14 14.01
C ALA A 103 14.62 3.68 13.18
N LYS A 104 15.12 2.93 12.18
CA LYS A 104 16.32 3.29 11.40
C LYS A 104 16.00 3.79 9.99
N ALA A 105 14.97 3.24 9.35
CA ALA A 105 14.58 3.59 8.00
C ALA A 105 13.58 4.74 8.00
N LYS A 106 13.81 5.72 7.12
CA LYS A 106 12.90 6.85 6.94
C LYS A 106 11.63 6.36 6.24
N VAL A 107 10.47 6.77 6.74
CA VAL A 107 9.12 6.58 6.14
C VAL A 107 8.70 5.12 5.87
N THR A 108 9.61 4.17 6.08
CA THR A 108 9.36 2.75 5.95
C THR A 108 8.57 2.24 7.15
N LYS A 109 7.65 1.32 6.88
CA LYS A 109 6.96 0.51 7.88
C LYS A 109 7.08 -0.96 7.54
N SER A 110 7.88 -1.67 8.32
CA SER A 110 7.89 -3.14 8.39
C SER A 110 6.78 -3.60 9.34
N TYR A 111 6.09 -4.68 8.98
CA TYR A 111 5.00 -5.24 9.79
C TYR A 111 4.70 -6.70 9.40
N LEU A 112 3.99 -7.41 10.28
CA LEU A 112 3.60 -8.80 10.08
C LEU A 112 2.33 -8.88 9.23
N VAL A 113 2.30 -9.84 8.30
CA VAL A 113 1.12 -10.27 7.58
C VAL A 113 1.06 -11.79 7.63
N LYS A 114 0.17 -12.33 8.47
CA LYS A 114 0.10 -13.77 8.79
C LYS A 114 1.48 -14.27 9.30
N ASP A 115 2.10 -15.18 8.56
CA ASP A 115 3.40 -15.78 8.85
C ASP A 115 4.49 -15.24 7.92
N ASN A 116 4.42 -13.95 7.60
CA ASN A 116 5.41 -13.28 6.78
C ASN A 116 5.60 -11.82 7.18
N ILE A 117 6.73 -11.23 6.78
CA ILE A 117 7.03 -9.81 6.95
C ILE A 117 6.85 -9.08 5.64
N TRP A 118 6.16 -7.95 5.71
CA TRP A 118 5.99 -7.02 4.61
C TRP A 118 6.64 -5.69 4.97
N VAL A 119 7.04 -4.92 3.95
CA VAL A 119 7.67 -3.62 4.14
C VAL A 119 7.05 -2.62 3.18
N GLY A 120 6.49 -1.54 3.72
CA GLY A 120 5.84 -0.49 2.93
C GLY A 120 6.44 0.88 3.15
N ILE A 121 6.14 1.78 2.21
CA ILE A 121 6.27 3.23 2.35
C ILE A 121 4.84 3.77 2.46
N GLU A 122 4.59 4.61 3.46
CA GLU A 122 3.26 5.18 3.75
C GLU A 122 3.42 6.70 3.88
N LEU A 123 2.85 7.47 2.93
CA LEU A 123 3.06 8.92 2.82
C LEU A 123 1.74 9.66 2.57
N PHE A 124 1.62 10.87 3.13
CA PHE A 124 0.61 11.84 2.70
C PHE A 124 1.23 12.80 1.69
N LEU A 125 0.57 12.97 0.56
CA LEU A 125 0.99 13.83 -0.53
C LEU A 125 0.09 15.08 -0.63
N PRO A 126 0.61 16.22 -1.11
CA PRO A 126 -0.24 17.37 -1.41
C PRO A 126 -1.29 17.06 -2.46
N LYS A 127 -0.92 16.23 -3.45
CA LYS A 127 -1.81 15.66 -4.45
C LYS A 127 -1.42 14.21 -4.76
N ALA A 128 -2.38 13.42 -5.22
CA ALA A 128 -2.15 12.05 -5.66
C ALA A 128 -1.04 11.95 -6.73
N GLU A 129 -1.04 12.90 -7.67
CA GLU A 129 -0.09 12.99 -8.79
C GLU A 129 1.37 13.21 -8.34
N ASP A 130 1.62 13.80 -7.16
CA ASP A 130 2.98 14.07 -6.65
C ASP A 130 3.75 12.80 -6.21
N PHE A 131 3.16 11.60 -6.41
CA PHE A 131 3.80 10.34 -6.03
C PHE A 131 5.03 10.03 -6.90
N ASP A 132 5.03 10.48 -8.16
CA ASP A 132 6.09 10.25 -9.13
C ASP A 132 7.41 10.91 -8.70
N ASP A 133 7.33 12.14 -8.20
CA ASP A 133 8.43 12.94 -7.64
C ASP A 133 9.15 12.22 -6.48
N VAL A 134 8.41 11.41 -5.72
CA VAL A 134 8.96 10.68 -4.56
C VAL A 134 9.22 9.21 -4.84
N PHE A 135 8.69 8.64 -5.93
CA PHE A 135 8.68 7.19 -6.18
C PHE A 135 10.06 6.55 -6.06
N ARG A 136 11.05 7.05 -6.82
CA ARG A 136 12.42 6.50 -6.81
C ARG A 136 13.08 6.55 -5.43
N ARG A 137 12.82 7.64 -4.68
CA ARG A 137 13.34 7.80 -3.32
C ARG A 137 12.62 6.87 -2.34
N SER A 138 11.31 6.67 -2.51
CA SER A 138 10.51 5.71 -1.75
C SER A 138 11.00 4.28 -1.95
N MET A 139 11.30 3.85 -3.19
CA MET A 139 11.88 2.54 -3.47
C MET A 139 13.25 2.36 -2.81
N SER A 140 14.07 3.41 -2.79
CA SER A 140 15.37 3.40 -2.10
C SER A 140 15.22 3.28 -0.57
N ALA A 141 14.26 4.00 0.02
CA ALA A 141 13.96 3.93 1.45
C ALA A 141 13.37 2.57 1.85
N LEU A 142 12.52 1.99 1.01
CA LEU A 142 11.97 0.65 1.19
C LEU A 142 13.10 -0.38 1.22
N SER A 143 14.00 -0.35 0.23
CA SER A 143 15.17 -1.24 0.17
C SER A 143 16.07 -1.10 1.41
N ASN A 144 16.28 0.12 1.89
CA ASN A 144 17.02 0.39 3.13
C ASN A 144 16.33 -0.23 4.36
N GLY A 145 15.00 -0.11 4.46
CA GLY A 145 14.22 -0.75 5.52
C GLY A 145 14.30 -2.27 5.49
N VAL A 146 14.18 -2.88 4.32
CA VAL A 146 14.40 -4.34 4.15
C VAL A 146 15.79 -4.72 4.62
N THR A 147 16.81 -3.93 4.28
CA THR A 147 18.19 -4.18 4.71
C THR A 147 18.31 -4.13 6.24
N HIS A 148 17.77 -3.11 6.90
CA HIS A 148 17.79 -3.02 8.37
C HIS A 148 17.06 -4.18 9.04
N PHE A 149 15.90 -4.57 8.51
CA PHE A 149 15.18 -5.74 8.99
C PHE A 149 16.01 -7.03 8.86
N VAL A 150 16.53 -7.31 7.65
CA VAL A 150 17.29 -8.55 7.36
C VAL A 150 18.58 -8.61 8.17
N THR A 151 19.32 -7.51 8.27
CA THR A 151 20.52 -7.42 9.11
C THR A 151 20.17 -7.74 10.55
N LYS A 152 19.09 -7.17 11.09
CA LYS A 152 18.70 -7.43 12.48
C LYS A 152 18.26 -8.87 12.72
N MET A 153 17.56 -9.48 11.77
CA MET A 153 17.22 -10.90 11.84
C MET A 153 18.45 -11.79 11.85
N ARG A 154 19.44 -11.51 11.00
CA ARG A 154 20.70 -12.26 10.95
C ARG A 154 21.48 -12.16 12.27
N GLU A 155 21.59 -10.96 12.83
CA GLU A 155 22.19 -10.75 14.16
C GLU A 155 21.48 -11.58 15.25
N LEU A 156 20.15 -11.56 15.29
CA LEU A 156 19.36 -12.30 16.28
C LEU A 156 19.49 -13.82 16.14
N GLN A 157 19.73 -14.30 14.91
CA GLN A 157 19.96 -15.72 14.62
C GLN A 157 21.44 -16.15 14.78
N GLY A 158 22.33 -15.25 15.20
CA GLY A 158 23.76 -15.54 15.34
C GLY A 158 24.45 -15.83 14.01
N LYS A 159 23.95 -15.25 12.92
CA LYS A 159 24.50 -15.39 11.56
C LYS A 159 25.13 -14.04 11.19
N ASP A 160 26.45 -14.00 11.03
CA ASP A 160 27.18 -12.83 10.52
C ASP A 160 27.04 -12.70 8.99
#